data_AF-A0A961LAC6-F1
#
_entry.id   AF-A0A961LAC6-F1
#
_cell.length_a   1.000
_cell.length_b   1.000
_cell.length_c   1.000
_cell.angle_alpha   90.00
_cell.angle_beta   90.00
_cell.angle_gamma   90.00
#
_symmetry.space_group_name_H-M   'P 1'
#
loop_
_entity.id
_entity.type
_entity.pdbx_description
1 polymer ?
#
loop_
_entity_poly.entity_id
_entity_poly.type
_entity_poly.pdbx_seq_one_letter_code
_entity_poly.pdbx_strand_id
1 'polypeptide(L)'
;EARSPKDVGTLAEITGTISFGKETKGKVRLQITDPDGKVYEELVPKEKNILVHEGQVVNRGELIVDGAADPQDILRLLGIEELARYIVDEVQDVYRLQGVKINDKHIEVIVRQMLRRVQIVDPGDTGYIAGEQVERSELLDTNDRMRAEGKMIATHADVLLGITKASLST
;
A
#
# COMPACT_ATOMS: atom_id res chain seq x y z
N GLU A 1 13.88 6.55 1.93
CA GLU A 1 13.40 6.54 3.32
C GLU A 1 11.91 6.19 3.49
N ALA A 2 11.17 5.78 2.44
CA ALA A 2 9.75 5.37 2.55
C ALA A 2 8.87 6.33 3.38
N ARG A 3 9.08 7.64 3.18
CA ARG A 3 8.34 8.67 3.92
C ARG A 3 7.02 8.94 3.22
N SER A 4 5.96 9.10 3.99
CA SER A 4 4.71 9.64 3.48
C SER A 4 4.94 11.06 2.92
N PRO A 5 4.38 11.38 1.74
CA PRO A 5 4.42 12.73 1.19
C PRO A 5 3.81 13.77 2.13
N LYS A 6 4.12 15.05 1.93
CA LYS A 6 3.46 16.14 2.68
C LYS A 6 2.04 16.40 2.16
N ASP A 7 1.87 16.31 0.85
CA ASP A 7 0.61 16.54 0.17
C ASP A 7 0.12 15.21 -0.41
N VAL A 8 -0.41 14.36 0.46
CA VAL A 8 -0.85 13.00 0.12
C VAL A 8 -2.18 13.07 -0.65
N GLY A 9 -2.25 12.36 -1.77
CA GLY A 9 -3.50 12.10 -2.48
C GLY A 9 -4.22 10.88 -1.90
N THR A 10 -5.53 10.77 -2.12
CA THR A 10 -6.32 9.64 -1.61
C THR A 10 -6.52 8.61 -2.71
N LEU A 11 -6.22 7.35 -2.41
CA LEU A 11 -6.52 6.21 -3.26
C LEU A 11 -7.87 5.58 -2.87
N ALA A 12 -8.59 5.00 -3.82
CA ALA A 12 -9.85 4.32 -3.57
C ALA A 12 -9.63 3.05 -2.71
N GLU A 13 -10.25 2.99 -1.53
CA GLU A 13 -10.14 1.84 -0.62
C GLU A 13 -10.78 0.56 -1.16
N ILE A 14 -11.87 0.72 -1.91
CA ILE A 14 -12.64 -0.38 -2.50
C ILE A 14 -13.01 -0.04 -3.94
N THR A 15 -13.31 -1.08 -4.72
CA THR A 15 -13.85 -0.92 -6.08
C THR A 15 -15.35 -0.67 -5.97
N GLY A 16 -15.87 0.35 -6.64
CA GLY A 16 -17.28 0.67 -6.53
C GLY A 16 -17.67 1.97 -7.20
N THR A 17 -18.91 2.39 -6.96
CA THR A 17 -19.48 3.62 -7.50
C THR A 17 -19.32 4.76 -6.51
N ILE A 18 -18.84 5.91 -6.99
CA ILE A 18 -18.67 7.14 -6.21
C ILE A 18 -20.01 7.81 -5.96
N SER A 19 -20.23 8.23 -4.72
CA SER A 19 -21.29 9.17 -4.35
C SER A 19 -20.82 10.18 -3.32
N PHE A 20 -21.40 11.39 -3.35
CA PHE A 20 -21.11 12.45 -2.41
C PHE A 20 -22.23 12.60 -1.38
N GLY A 21 -21.86 12.49 -0.10
CA GLY A 21 -22.78 12.67 1.02
C GLY A 21 -22.95 14.14 1.42
N LYS A 22 -23.67 14.36 2.53
CA LYS A 22 -23.88 15.71 3.06
C LYS A 22 -22.57 16.35 3.48
N GLU A 23 -22.30 17.54 2.94
CA GLU A 23 -21.13 18.33 3.29
C GLU A 23 -21.11 18.71 4.78
N THR A 24 -19.92 18.73 5.35
CA THR A 24 -19.66 19.25 6.70
C THR A 24 -18.82 20.54 6.58
N LYS A 25 -18.69 21.32 7.67
CA LYS A 25 -17.83 22.51 7.67
C LYS A 25 -16.40 22.14 7.23
N GLY A 26 -16.02 22.60 6.03
CA GLY A 26 -14.68 22.44 5.45
C GLY A 26 -14.38 21.07 4.81
N LYS A 27 -15.30 20.10 4.82
CA LYS A 27 -15.07 18.76 4.26
C LYS A 27 -16.24 18.28 3.41
N VAL A 28 -15.91 17.61 2.31
CA VAL A 28 -16.83 16.84 1.46
C VAL A 28 -16.83 15.39 1.96
N ARG A 29 -18.00 14.77 2.05
CA ARG A 29 -18.11 13.34 2.33
C ARG A 29 -18.09 12.60 0.99
N LEU A 30 -17.03 11.85 0.73
CA LEU A 30 -16.93 10.95 -0.42
C LEU A 30 -17.28 9.55 0.06
N GLN A 31 -18.10 8.85 -0.71
CA GLN A 31 -18.47 7.47 -0.45
C GLN A 31 -18.19 6.62 -1.68
N ILE A 32 -17.73 5.39 -1.45
CA ILE A 32 -17.59 4.37 -2.48
C ILE A 32 -18.51 3.23 -2.09
N THR A 33 -19.43 2.86 -2.96
CA THR A 33 -20.34 1.71 -2.74
C THR A 33 -19.94 0.58 -3.67
N ASP A 34 -19.56 -0.57 -3.11
CA ASP A 34 -19.25 -1.76 -3.90
C ASP A 34 -20.51 -2.45 -4.43
N PRO A 35 -20.39 -3.40 -5.37
CA PRO A 35 -21.54 -4.13 -5.92
C PRO A 35 -22.32 -4.96 -4.88
N ASP A 36 -21.70 -5.30 -3.74
CA ASP A 36 -22.30 -6.06 -2.64
C ASP A 36 -23.03 -5.15 -1.63
N GLY A 37 -23.00 -3.83 -1.85
CA GLY A 37 -23.66 -2.81 -1.02
C GLY A 37 -22.85 -2.34 0.19
N LYS A 38 -21.58 -2.75 0.32
CA LYS A 38 -20.67 -2.21 1.33
C LYS A 38 -20.28 -0.79 0.96
N VAL A 39 -20.43 0.12 1.90
CA VAL A 39 -20.08 1.53 1.73
C VAL A 39 -18.79 1.82 2.49
N TYR A 40 -17.79 2.34 1.79
CA TYR A 40 -16.64 3.02 2.38
C TYR A 40 -16.90 4.53 2.36
N GLU A 41 -16.66 5.22 3.49
CA GLU A 41 -16.83 6.67 3.59
C GLU A 41 -15.54 7.35 4.01
N GLU A 42 -15.24 8.49 3.40
CA GLU A 42 -14.10 9.33 3.74
C GLU A 42 -14.47 10.82 3.73
N LEU A 43 -13.86 11.59 4.63
CA LEU A 43 -14.04 13.04 4.69
C LEU A 43 -12.85 13.75 4.06
N VAL A 44 -13.05 14.22 2.83
CA VAL A 44 -12.03 14.92 2.04
C VAL A 44 -12.10 16.44 2.32
N PRO A 45 -11.00 17.11 2.65
CA PRO A 45 -10.97 18.58 2.78
C PRO A 45 -11.41 19.27 1.48
N LYS A 46 -12.22 20.33 1.56
CA LYS A 46 -12.69 21.08 0.38
C LYS A 46 -11.58 21.76 -0.43
N GLU A 47 -10.43 21.96 0.20
CA GLU A 47 -9.24 22.57 -0.41
C GLU A 47 -8.52 21.60 -1.36
N LYS A 48 -8.78 20.29 -1.23
CA LYS A 48 -8.23 19.26 -2.08
C LYS A 48 -9.08 19.08 -3.34
N ASN A 49 -8.41 18.91 -4.47
CA ASN A 49 -9.08 18.63 -5.73
C ASN A 49 -9.52 17.15 -5.77
N ILE A 50 -10.82 16.91 -5.92
CA ILE A 50 -11.37 15.57 -6.13
C ILE A 50 -11.32 15.28 -7.62
N LEU A 51 -10.72 14.15 -8.00
CA LEU A 51 -10.47 13.78 -9.40
C LEU A 51 -11.64 13.01 -10.04
N VAL A 52 -12.60 12.59 -9.23
CA VAL A 52 -13.72 11.73 -9.62
C VAL A 52 -15.07 12.45 -9.56
N HIS A 53 -16.06 11.90 -10.24
CA HIS A 53 -17.40 12.47 -10.34
C HIS A 53 -18.47 11.55 -9.73
N GLU A 54 -19.62 12.13 -9.36
CA GLU A 54 -20.79 11.39 -8.87
C GLU A 54 -21.21 10.33 -9.90
N GLY A 55 -21.41 9.09 -9.45
CA GLY A 55 -21.79 7.97 -10.31
C GLY A 55 -20.63 7.34 -11.11
N GLN A 56 -19.40 7.84 -10.98
CA GLN A 56 -18.22 7.22 -11.60
C GLN A 56 -17.89 5.90 -10.89
N VAL A 57 -17.56 4.87 -11.67
CA VAL A 57 -17.00 3.63 -11.14
C VAL A 57 -15.48 3.77 -11.04
N VAL A 58 -14.93 3.46 -9.87
CA VAL A 58 -13.49 3.48 -9.59
C VAL A 58 -13.02 2.10 -9.17
N ASN A 59 -11.77 1.79 -9.48
CA ASN A 59 -11.12 0.56 -9.02
C ASN A 59 -10.37 0.81 -7.71
N ARG A 60 -10.26 -0.22 -6.87
CA ARG A 60 -9.43 -0.18 -5.67
C ARG A 60 -7.99 0.23 -6.02
N GLY A 61 -7.47 1.22 -5.30
CA GLY A 61 -6.16 1.81 -5.50
C GLY A 61 -6.08 2.89 -6.58
N GLU A 62 -7.19 3.25 -7.24
CA GLU A 62 -7.25 4.39 -8.16
C GLU A 62 -7.16 5.73 -7.41
N LEU A 63 -6.46 6.72 -7.96
CA LEU A 63 -6.32 8.04 -7.34
C LEU A 63 -7.62 8.83 -7.47
N ILE A 64 -8.28 9.10 -6.35
CA ILE A 64 -9.58 9.78 -6.29
C ILE A 64 -9.50 11.22 -5.76
N VAL A 65 -8.44 11.54 -5.03
CA VAL A 65 -8.13 12.90 -4.56
C VAL A 65 -6.70 13.22 -4.94
N ASP A 66 -6.50 14.42 -5.47
CA ASP A 66 -5.22 14.91 -5.95
C ASP A 66 -4.15 15.00 -4.83
N GLY A 67 -2.90 14.78 -5.24
CA GLY A 67 -1.72 14.69 -4.39
C GLY A 67 -0.86 13.46 -4.72
N ALA A 68 0.31 13.38 -4.09
CA ALA A 68 1.22 12.26 -4.27
C ALA A 68 0.66 11.00 -3.58
N ALA A 69 0.71 9.86 -4.27
CA ALA A 69 0.30 8.60 -3.68
C ALA A 69 1.26 8.19 -2.55
N ASP A 70 0.73 7.74 -1.42
CA ASP A 70 1.56 7.18 -0.34
C ASP A 70 2.00 5.76 -0.72
N PRO A 71 3.32 5.47 -0.74
CA PRO A 71 3.83 4.11 -0.97
C PRO A 71 3.22 3.05 -0.03
N GLN A 72 2.85 3.41 1.19
CA GLN A 72 2.21 2.48 2.14
C GLN A 72 0.77 2.14 1.72
N ASP A 73 0.04 3.11 1.18
CA ASP A 73 -1.32 2.87 0.67
C ASP A 73 -1.28 2.05 -0.62
N ILE A 74 -0.32 2.33 -1.51
CA ILE A 74 -0.10 1.49 -2.69
C ILE A 74 0.16 0.04 -2.27
N LEU A 75 1.05 -0.20 -1.29
CA LEU A 75 1.33 -1.54 -0.81
C LEU A 75 0.07 -2.27 -0.31
N ARG A 76 -0.73 -1.57 0.51
CA ARG A 76 -1.91 -2.15 1.16
C ARG A 76 -3.07 -2.38 0.21
N LEU A 77 -3.23 -1.52 -0.79
CA LEU A 77 -4.35 -1.54 -1.73
C LEU A 77 -4.06 -2.38 -2.97
N LEU A 78 -2.86 -2.22 -3.53
CA LEU A 78 -2.46 -2.77 -4.83
C LEU A 78 -1.40 -3.86 -4.74
N GLY A 79 -0.69 -3.95 -3.61
CA GLY A 79 0.30 -5.00 -3.35
C GLY A 79 1.72 -4.64 -3.76
N ILE A 80 2.63 -5.62 -3.57
CA ILE A 80 4.07 -5.46 -3.78
C ILE A 80 4.42 -5.10 -5.23
N GLU A 81 3.75 -5.71 -6.20
CA GLU A 81 4.10 -5.53 -7.62
C GLU A 81 3.86 -4.10 -8.08
N GLU A 82 2.68 -3.54 -7.80
CA GLU A 82 2.35 -2.17 -8.16
C GLU A 82 3.19 -1.16 -7.36
N LEU A 83 3.48 -1.45 -6.09
CA LEU A 83 4.42 -0.64 -5.32
C LEU A 83 5.81 -0.60 -5.95
N ALA A 84 6.33 -1.75 -6.36
CA ALA A 84 7.65 -1.85 -6.96
C ALA A 84 7.71 -1.07 -8.28
N ARG A 85 6.69 -1.20 -9.13
CA ARG A 85 6.56 -0.42 -10.36
C ARG A 85 6.53 1.08 -10.08
N TYR A 86 5.67 1.51 -9.15
CA TYR A 86 5.57 2.91 -8.72
C TYR A 86 6.93 3.48 -8.28
N ILE A 87 7.64 2.79 -7.38
CA ILE A 87 8.94 3.28 -6.88
C ILE A 87 9.98 3.33 -8.01
N VAL A 88 10.01 2.32 -8.89
CA VAL A 88 10.95 2.30 -10.02
C VAL A 88 10.70 3.48 -10.95
N ASP A 89 9.44 3.75 -11.31
CA ASP A 89 9.07 4.85 -12.20
C ASP A 89 9.42 6.22 -11.58
N GLU A 90 9.04 6.47 -10.32
CA GLU A 90 9.34 7.72 -9.61
C GLU A 90 10.85 7.98 -9.48
N VAL A 91 11.63 6.95 -9.17
CA VAL A 91 13.09 7.08 -9.08
C VAL A 91 13.69 7.30 -10.47
N GLN A 92 13.22 6.57 -11.48
CA GLN A 92 13.70 6.73 -12.85
C GLN A 92 13.45 8.12 -13.40
N ASP A 93 12.30 8.72 -13.12
CA ASP A 93 11.98 10.06 -13.61
C ASP A 93 12.93 11.14 -13.05
N VAL A 94 13.38 10.99 -11.80
CA VAL A 94 14.42 11.87 -11.24
C VAL A 94 15.76 11.69 -11.96
N TYR A 95 16.19 10.46 -12.21
CA TYR A 95 17.46 10.19 -12.92
C TYR A 95 17.41 10.64 -14.38
N ARG A 96 16.28 10.40 -15.07
CA ARG A 96 16.01 10.89 -16.43
C ARG A 96 16.09 12.41 -16.49
N LEU A 97 15.49 13.11 -15.53
CA LEU A 97 15.54 14.58 -15.45
C LEU A 97 16.97 15.11 -15.32
N GLN A 98 17.85 14.37 -14.65
CA GLN A 98 19.27 14.69 -14.50
C GLN A 98 20.14 14.22 -15.68
N GLY A 99 19.55 13.55 -16.67
CA GLY A 99 20.26 12.99 -17.82
C GLY A 99 21.13 11.76 -17.49
N VAL A 100 20.93 11.15 -16.32
CA VAL A 100 21.68 9.99 -15.88
C VAL A 100 20.87 8.73 -16.17
N LYS A 101 21.50 7.73 -16.80
CA LYS A 101 20.87 6.44 -17.09
C LYS A 101 21.19 5.46 -15.96
N ILE A 102 20.17 4.82 -15.42
CA ILE A 102 20.28 3.72 -14.47
C ILE A 102 19.40 2.56 -14.93
N ASN A 103 19.84 1.33 -14.67
CA ASN A 103 19.06 0.13 -14.98
C ASN A 103 18.06 -0.16 -13.86
N ASP A 104 16.80 -0.46 -14.22
CA ASP A 104 15.71 -0.77 -13.28
C ASP A 104 16.10 -1.86 -12.27
N LYS A 105 16.88 -2.86 -12.68
CA LYS A 105 17.35 -3.96 -11.82
C LYS A 105 18.04 -3.47 -10.54
N HIS A 106 18.74 -2.34 -10.60
CA HIS A 106 19.38 -1.78 -9.41
C HIS A 106 18.36 -1.24 -8.42
N ILE A 107 17.31 -0.58 -8.92
CA ILE A 107 16.24 -0.02 -8.10
C ILE A 107 15.39 -1.16 -7.53
N GLU A 108 15.02 -2.14 -8.36
CA GLU A 108 14.27 -3.34 -7.94
C GLU A 108 14.95 -4.09 -6.80
N VAL A 109 16.28 -4.28 -6.89
CA VAL A 109 17.04 -4.94 -5.81
C VAL A 109 16.95 -4.16 -4.50
N ILE A 110 16.95 -2.82 -4.54
CA ILE A 110 16.79 -1.97 -3.36
C ILE A 110 15.36 -2.06 -2.81
N VAL A 111 14.34 -1.98 -3.68
CA VAL A 111 12.93 -2.12 -3.26
C VAL A 111 12.69 -3.48 -2.62
N ARG A 112 13.28 -4.54 -3.16
CA ARG A 112 13.25 -5.87 -2.54
C ARG A 112 13.83 -5.87 -1.13
N GLN A 113 14.91 -5.13 -0.86
CA GLN A 113 15.45 -5.01 0.49
C GLN A 113 14.51 -4.24 1.44
N MET A 114 13.79 -3.24 0.93
CA MET A 114 12.82 -2.46 1.70
C MET A 114 11.57 -3.25 2.10
N LEU A 115 11.25 -4.34 1.38
CA LEU A 115 10.09 -5.21 1.59
C LEU A 115 10.44 -6.57 2.22
N ARG A 116 11.62 -6.70 2.84
CA ARG A 116 12.09 -7.97 3.43
C ARG A 116 11.32 -8.41 4.66
N ARG A 117 10.60 -7.49 5.32
CA ARG A 117 9.88 -7.78 6.56
C ARG A 117 8.37 -7.69 6.37
N VAL A 118 7.69 -8.48 7.16
CA VAL A 118 6.23 -8.55 7.23
C VAL A 118 5.81 -8.49 8.69
N GLN A 119 4.61 -7.99 8.94
CA GLN A 119 4.02 -7.95 10.27
C GLN A 119 3.00 -9.07 10.42
N ILE A 120 3.10 -9.85 11.48
CA ILE A 120 2.17 -10.94 11.75
C ILE A 120 0.80 -10.37 12.12
N VAL A 121 -0.24 -10.83 11.44
CA VAL A 121 -1.64 -10.45 11.69
C VAL A 121 -2.29 -11.49 12.60
N ASP A 122 -2.18 -12.77 12.23
CA ASP A 122 -2.64 -13.91 13.01
C ASP A 122 -1.52 -14.96 13.03
N PRO A 123 -1.02 -15.38 14.21
CA PRO A 123 0.02 -16.40 14.29
C PRO A 123 -0.47 -17.81 13.91
N GLY A 124 -1.76 -18.10 13.89
CA GLY A 124 -2.27 -19.46 13.68
C GLY A 124 -1.67 -20.44 14.71
N ASP A 125 -1.20 -21.60 14.23
CA ASP A 125 -0.53 -22.62 15.06
C ASP A 125 1.02 -22.47 15.06
N THR A 126 1.54 -21.36 14.55
CA THR A 126 2.98 -21.08 14.56
C THR A 126 3.46 -20.59 15.93
N GLY A 127 4.78 -20.43 16.09
CA GLY A 127 5.37 -19.82 17.29
C GLY A 127 5.39 -18.30 17.30
N TYR A 128 4.78 -17.64 16.30
CA TYR A 128 4.82 -16.19 16.16
C TYR A 128 3.87 -15.47 17.13
N ILE A 129 4.08 -14.17 17.29
CA ILE A 129 3.29 -13.25 18.10
C ILE A 129 2.60 -12.25 17.17
N ALA A 130 1.29 -12.07 17.35
CA ALA A 130 0.54 -11.05 16.62
C ALA A 130 1.17 -9.66 16.79
N GLY A 131 1.39 -8.97 15.67
CA GLY A 131 2.00 -7.64 15.62
C GLY A 131 3.53 -7.62 15.58
N GLU A 132 4.22 -8.74 15.75
CA GLU A 132 5.67 -8.78 15.59
C GLU A 132 6.08 -8.67 14.11
N GLN A 133 7.32 -8.21 13.86
CA GLN A 133 7.88 -8.13 12.51
C GLN A 133 8.99 -9.16 12.31
N VAL A 134 8.77 -10.07 11.36
CA VAL A 134 9.69 -11.16 11.02
C VAL A 134 10.21 -11.02 9.59
N GLU A 135 11.25 -11.77 9.25
CA GLU A 135 11.70 -11.85 7.86
C GLU A 135 10.67 -12.61 7.02
N ARG A 136 10.35 -12.06 5.84
CA ARG A 136 9.34 -12.61 4.95
C ARG A 136 9.69 -14.03 4.50
N SER A 137 10.96 -14.32 4.20
CA SER A 137 11.39 -15.67 3.83
C SER A 137 11.18 -16.67 4.96
N GLU A 138 11.55 -16.31 6.19
CA GLU A 138 11.39 -17.19 7.36
C GLU A 138 9.91 -17.51 7.63
N LEU A 139 9.03 -16.51 7.50
CA LEU A 139 7.59 -16.71 7.60
C LEU A 139 7.08 -17.68 6.52
N LEU A 140 7.50 -17.50 5.27
CA LEU A 140 7.07 -18.36 4.17
C LEU A 140 7.53 -19.81 4.39
N ASP A 141 8.78 -20.02 4.77
CA ASP A 141 9.32 -21.34 5.10
C ASP A 141 8.55 -21.99 6.26
N THR A 142 8.24 -21.20 7.31
CA THR A 142 7.45 -21.68 8.45
C THR A 142 6.02 -22.05 8.05
N ASN A 143 5.38 -21.23 7.23
CA ASN A 143 4.03 -21.48 6.73
C ASN A 143 3.97 -22.71 5.82
N ASP A 144 5.00 -22.94 5.00
CA ASP A 144 5.09 -24.14 4.17
C ASP A 144 5.20 -25.41 5.03
N ARG A 145 5.98 -25.37 6.12
CA ARG A 145 6.03 -26.45 7.11
C ARG A 145 4.69 -26.67 7.81
N MET A 146 4.04 -25.62 8.33
CA MET A 146 2.73 -25.76 9.00
C MET A 146 1.67 -26.34 8.08
N ARG A 147 1.66 -25.93 6.80
CA ARG A 147 0.76 -26.46 5.79
C ARG A 147 1.00 -27.95 5.55
N ALA A 148 2.26 -28.38 5.49
CA ALA A 148 2.61 -29.80 5.34
C ALA A 148 2.17 -30.65 6.55
N GLU A 149 2.13 -30.05 7.74
CA GLU A 149 1.67 -30.68 8.99
C GLU A 149 0.13 -30.60 9.18
N GLY A 150 -0.61 -29.98 8.26
CA GLY A 150 -2.07 -29.80 8.35
C GLY A 150 -2.51 -28.81 9.43
N LYS A 151 -1.62 -27.92 9.85
CA LYS A 151 -1.84 -26.90 10.88
C LYS A 151 -2.26 -25.56 10.27
N MET A 152 -2.82 -24.67 11.10
CA MET A 152 -3.13 -23.30 10.70
C MET A 152 -1.85 -22.50 10.50
N ILE A 153 -1.68 -21.94 9.30
CA ILE A 153 -0.55 -21.07 8.95
C ILE A 153 -0.71 -19.68 9.58
N ALA A 154 0.39 -18.96 9.73
CA ALA A 154 0.34 -17.55 10.12
C ALA A 154 -0.06 -16.66 8.93
N THR A 155 -0.91 -15.67 9.19
CA THR A 155 -1.24 -14.59 8.25
C THR A 155 -0.42 -13.35 8.54
N HIS A 156 -0.17 -12.54 7.52
CA HIS A 156 0.70 -11.37 7.63
C HIS A 156 0.21 -10.21 6.77
N ALA A 157 0.73 -9.02 7.07
CA ALA A 157 0.65 -7.84 6.24
C ALA A 157 2.07 -7.46 5.79
N ASP A 158 2.22 -7.10 4.52
CA ASP A 158 3.49 -6.59 4.00
C ASP A 158 3.82 -5.23 4.62
N VAL A 159 5.10 -5.00 4.91
CA VAL A 159 5.57 -3.74 5.51
C VAL A 159 6.67 -3.15 4.65
N LEU A 160 6.49 -1.89 4.23
CA LEU A 160 7.53 -1.11 3.56
C LEU A 160 8.41 -0.40 4.61
N LEU A 161 9.70 -0.73 4.63
CA LEU A 161 10.68 -0.07 5.50
C LEU A 161 11.57 0.89 4.71
N GLY A 162 11.90 2.04 5.31
CA GLY A 162 12.97 2.91 4.79
C GLY A 162 14.32 2.16 4.79
N ILE A 163 15.19 2.48 3.81
CA ILE A 163 16.49 1.79 3.60
C ILE A 163 17.32 1.74 4.89
N THR A 164 17.41 2.87 5.63
CA THR A 164 18.16 2.92 6.89
C THR A 164 17.60 1.92 7.90
N LYS A 165 16.29 1.89 8.10
CA LYS A 165 15.63 0.96 9.03
C LYS A 165 15.77 -0.50 8.56
N ALA A 166 15.63 -0.74 7.26
CA ALA A 166 15.81 -2.06 6.66
C ALA A 166 17.23 -2.60 6.91
N SER A 167 18.27 -1.76 6.77
CA SER A 167 19.67 -2.17 7.01
C SER A 167 20.00 -2.48 8.47
N LEU A 168 19.29 -1.86 9.42
CA LEU A 168 19.48 -2.13 10.86
C LEU A 168 18.67 -3.34 11.34
N SER A 169 17.68 -3.74 10.55
CA SER A 169 16.78 -4.85 10.85
C SER A 169 17.25 -6.15 10.20
N THR A 170 18.57 -6.37 10.15
CA THR A 170 19.20 -7.57 9.58
C THR A 170 19.27 -8.69 10.59
#